data_AF-A0AAW0YS43-F1
#
_entry.id   AF-A0AAW0YS43-F1
#
_cell.length_a   1.000
_cell.length_b   1.000
_cell.length_c   1.000
_cell.angle_alpha   90.00
_cell.angle_beta   90.00
_cell.angle_gamma   90.00
#
_symmetry.space_group_name_H-M   'P 1'
#
loop_
_entity.id
_entity.type
_entity.pdbx_description
1 polymer ?
#
loop_
_entity_poly.entity_id
_entity_poly.type
_entity_poly.pdbx_seq_one_letter_code
_entity_poly.pdbx_strand_id
1 'polypeptide(L)'
;MVEHDQAREQQDHHQITLSLASCKLEDETEDLTPCPKIISGEIISDRKSHFQPHLAAVKSEAHVKQVLRKLYENKKIANATHNMFAYRFYPEGSSNVNQNCEDDGEIHAGSRLLHLLQILDAKDVLVVVTRWYGGILLGPDRFKHINNAARQILVSCGYICTQDDKGK
;
A
#
# COMPACT_ATOMS: atom_id res chain seq x y z
N MET A 1 -29.88 -35.97 -33.09
CA MET A 1 -29.23 -35.88 -31.77
C MET A 1 -28.22 -34.73 -31.74
N VAL A 2 -28.59 -33.53 -32.23
CA VAL A 2 -27.60 -32.45 -32.51
C VAL A 2 -28.06 -31.05 -32.05
N GLU A 3 -29.28 -30.89 -31.51
CA GLU A 3 -29.82 -29.57 -31.17
C GLU A 3 -29.58 -29.13 -29.72
N HIS A 4 -29.05 -30.01 -28.85
CA HIS A 4 -28.80 -29.67 -27.44
C HIS A 4 -27.42 -29.01 -27.18
N ASP A 5 -26.51 -29.03 -28.16
CA ASP A 5 -25.16 -28.45 -28.00
C ASP A 5 -25.13 -26.93 -28.20
N GLN A 6 -25.93 -26.41 -29.15
CA GLN A 6 -25.88 -24.99 -29.53
C GLN A 6 -26.39 -24.04 -28.43
N ALA A 7 -27.29 -24.50 -27.56
CA ALA A 7 -27.81 -23.67 -26.47
C ALA A 7 -26.79 -23.48 -25.34
N ARG A 8 -25.90 -24.46 -25.10
CA ARG A 8 -24.88 -24.43 -24.05
C ARG A 8 -23.71 -23.52 -24.43
N GLU A 9 -23.27 -23.59 -25.69
CA GLU A 9 -22.22 -22.71 -26.23
C GLU A 9 -22.64 -21.23 -26.20
N GLN A 10 -23.91 -20.93 -26.49
CA GLN A 10 -24.43 -19.55 -26.44
C GLN A 10 -24.48 -19.00 -25.01
N GLN A 11 -24.79 -19.83 -24.02
CA GLN A 11 -24.80 -19.43 -22.60
C GLN A 11 -23.38 -19.16 -22.08
N ASP A 12 -22.40 -20.00 -22.45
CA ASP A 12 -21.00 -19.83 -22.04
C ASP A 12 -20.38 -18.56 -22.68
N HIS A 13 -20.63 -18.32 -23.96
CA HIS A 13 -20.18 -17.09 -24.63
C HIS A 13 -20.77 -15.81 -24.01
N HIS A 14 -22.05 -15.84 -23.60
CA HIS A 14 -22.69 -14.70 -22.95
C HIS A 14 -22.09 -14.43 -21.56
N GLN A 15 -21.85 -15.48 -20.78
CA GLN A 15 -21.22 -15.38 -19.45
C GLN A 15 -19.78 -14.83 -19.52
N ILE A 16 -19.00 -15.27 -20.50
CA ILE A 16 -17.63 -14.77 -20.74
C ILE A 16 -17.66 -13.29 -21.16
N THR A 17 -18.57 -12.92 -22.04
CA THR A 17 -18.69 -11.52 -22.51
C THR A 17 -19.13 -10.58 -21.38
N LEU A 18 -20.05 -11.01 -20.51
CA LEU A 18 -20.46 -10.26 -19.32
C LEU A 18 -19.31 -10.10 -18.32
N SER A 19 -18.53 -11.15 -18.09
CA SER A 19 -17.34 -11.08 -17.23
C SER A 19 -16.29 -10.12 -17.77
N LEU A 20 -16.03 -10.15 -19.08
CA LEU A 20 -15.07 -9.25 -19.74
C LEU A 20 -15.55 -7.80 -19.74
N ALA A 21 -16.86 -7.57 -19.85
CA ALA A 21 -17.45 -6.23 -19.72
C ALA A 21 -17.34 -5.70 -18.29
N SER A 22 -17.56 -6.53 -17.27
CA SER A 22 -17.38 -6.15 -15.86
C SER A 22 -15.93 -5.78 -15.55
N CYS A 23 -14.96 -6.59 -16.01
CA CYS A 23 -13.54 -6.28 -15.84
C CYS A 23 -13.12 -4.97 -16.54
N LYS A 24 -13.75 -4.62 -17.67
CA LYS A 24 -13.47 -3.36 -18.38
C LYS A 24 -14.10 -2.14 -17.72
N LEU A 25 -15.29 -2.30 -17.12
CA LEU A 25 -15.95 -1.23 -16.38
C LEU A 25 -15.23 -0.91 -15.07
N GLU A 26 -14.61 -1.90 -14.43
CA GLU A 26 -13.79 -1.71 -13.23
C GLU A 26 -12.54 -0.84 -13.53
N ASP A 27 -11.86 -1.06 -14.65
CA ASP A 27 -10.66 -0.31 -15.06
C ASP A 27 -10.94 1.18 -15.35
N GLU A 28 -12.10 1.49 -15.96
CA GLU A 28 -12.50 2.87 -16.30
C GLU A 28 -12.98 3.68 -15.08
N THR A 29 -13.50 3.02 -14.03
CA THR A 29 -13.90 3.71 -12.78
C THR A 29 -12.72 4.04 -11.86
N GLU A 30 -11.56 3.40 -12.06
CA GLU A 30 -10.34 3.67 -11.28
C GLU A 30 -9.71 5.03 -11.61
N ASP A 31 -9.93 5.58 -12.81
CA ASP A 31 -9.31 6.83 -13.26
C ASP A 31 -10.00 8.10 -12.76
N LEU A 32 -11.25 8.00 -12.29
CA LEU A 32 -12.01 9.13 -11.74
C LEU A 32 -11.83 9.33 -10.23
N THR A 33 -11.20 8.39 -9.53
CA THR A 33 -10.95 8.51 -8.09
C THR A 33 -9.82 9.51 -7.84
N PRO A 34 -10.07 10.64 -7.14
CA PRO A 34 -9.01 11.63 -6.90
C PRO A 34 -7.91 11.04 -6.03
N CYS A 35 -6.65 11.25 -6.43
CA CYS A 35 -5.50 10.80 -5.66
C CYS A 35 -5.50 11.43 -4.26
N PRO A 36 -5.50 10.64 -3.18
CA PRO A 36 -5.29 11.14 -1.83
C PRO A 36 -3.99 11.93 -1.70
N LYS A 37 -3.98 12.90 -0.76
CA LYS A 37 -2.77 13.68 -0.46
C LYS A 37 -1.69 12.79 0.12
N ILE A 38 -0.51 12.83 -0.50
CA ILE A 38 0.69 12.12 -0.03
C ILE A 38 1.49 13.06 0.88
N ILE A 39 1.82 12.57 2.08
CA ILE A 39 2.71 13.24 3.03
C ILE A 39 4.01 12.44 3.08
N SER A 40 5.15 13.10 2.93
CA SER A 40 6.47 12.46 3.07
C SER A 40 7.11 12.89 4.38
N GLY A 41 7.70 11.95 5.10
CA GLY A 41 8.35 12.20 6.38
C GLY A 41 9.85 12.46 6.26
N GLU A 42 10.49 12.60 7.41
CA GLU A 42 11.94 12.79 7.52
C GLU A 42 12.71 11.55 7.05
N ILE A 43 13.91 11.78 6.52
CA ILE A 43 14.79 10.73 6.02
C ILE A 43 15.66 10.21 7.16
N ILE A 44 15.56 8.91 7.45
CA ILE A 44 16.50 8.21 8.35
C ILE A 44 17.70 7.74 7.51
N SER A 45 18.91 8.00 7.98
CA SER A 45 20.15 7.61 7.29
C SER A 45 21.03 6.71 8.17
N ASP A 46 21.52 5.61 7.62
CA ASP A 46 22.48 4.69 8.27
C ASP A 46 23.37 4.06 7.20
N ARG A 47 24.70 4.10 7.40
CA ARG A 47 25.69 3.46 6.52
C ARG A 47 25.42 3.69 5.02
N LYS A 48 25.18 4.95 4.65
CA LYS A 48 24.84 5.42 3.29
C LYS A 48 23.49 4.95 2.74
N SER A 49 22.74 4.13 3.48
CA SER A 49 21.36 3.83 3.17
C SER A 49 20.44 4.92 3.70
N HIS A 50 19.41 5.24 2.93
CA HIS A 50 18.41 6.24 3.28
C HIS A 50 17.02 5.61 3.26
N PHE A 51 16.18 5.97 4.23
CA PHE A 51 14.82 5.47 4.38
C PHE A 51 13.88 6.66 4.52
N GLN A 52 12.93 6.80 3.60
CA GLN A 52 11.92 7.85 3.64
C GLN A 52 10.53 7.24 3.72
N PRO A 53 9.72 7.58 4.74
CA PRO A 53 8.35 7.15 4.80
C PRO A 53 7.44 8.10 4.00
N HIS A 54 6.40 7.55 3.38
CA HIS A 54 5.31 8.25 2.72
C HIS A 54 3.99 7.69 3.25
N LEU A 55 3.03 8.57 3.50
CA LEU A 55 1.74 8.23 4.07
C LEU A 55 0.62 8.87 3.24
N ALA A 56 -0.47 8.13 3.06
CA ALA A 56 -1.71 8.66 2.53
C ALA A 56 -2.92 8.03 3.24
N ALA A 57 -3.97 8.83 3.43
CA ALA A 57 -5.25 8.33 3.88
C ALA A 57 -5.93 7.56 2.74
N VAL A 58 -6.31 6.31 2.97
CA VAL A 58 -6.92 5.44 1.96
C VAL A 58 -8.17 4.76 2.51
N LYS A 59 -9.14 4.50 1.63
CA LYS A 59 -10.45 3.91 1.95
C LYS A 59 -10.91 2.85 0.95
N SER A 60 -10.10 2.61 -0.07
CA SER A 60 -10.39 1.72 -1.19
C SER A 60 -9.09 1.32 -1.85
N GLU A 61 -9.12 0.23 -2.62
CA GLU A 61 -7.99 -0.18 -3.46
C GLU A 61 -7.64 0.86 -4.52
N ALA A 62 -8.66 1.54 -5.08
CA ALA A 62 -8.46 2.63 -6.02
C ALA A 62 -7.60 3.76 -5.42
N HIS A 63 -7.82 4.13 -4.15
CA HIS A 63 -6.97 5.09 -3.45
C HIS A 63 -5.51 4.60 -3.36
N VAL A 64 -5.29 3.33 -3.01
CA VAL A 64 -3.94 2.74 -2.92
C VAL A 64 -3.23 2.81 -4.27
N LYS A 65 -3.89 2.35 -5.34
CA LYS A 65 -3.34 2.39 -6.72
C LYS A 65 -3.00 3.81 -7.16
N GLN A 66 -3.89 4.78 -6.92
CA GLN A 66 -3.66 6.18 -7.28
C GLN A 66 -2.48 6.79 -6.52
N VAL A 67 -2.37 6.51 -5.21
CA VAL A 67 -1.23 6.99 -4.41
C VAL A 67 0.08 6.40 -4.93
N LEU A 68 0.16 5.09 -5.18
CA LEU A 68 1.37 4.45 -5.68
C LEU A 68 1.76 4.99 -7.07
N ARG A 69 0.80 5.12 -7.99
CA ARG A 69 0.99 5.75 -9.31
C ARG A 69 1.58 7.14 -9.15
N LYS A 70 0.96 7.98 -8.32
CA LYS A 70 1.39 9.37 -8.09
C LYS A 70 2.77 9.44 -7.45
N LEU A 71 3.07 8.56 -6.49
CA LEU A 71 4.36 8.49 -5.84
C LEU A 71 5.48 8.14 -6.84
N TYR A 72 5.22 7.22 -7.77
CA TYR A 72 6.16 6.80 -8.81
C TYR A 72 6.31 7.77 -9.98
N GLU A 73 5.51 8.83 -10.07
CA GLU A 73 5.83 9.96 -10.96
C GLU A 73 7.15 10.64 -10.55
N ASN A 74 7.50 10.60 -9.26
CA ASN A 74 8.80 11.05 -8.79
C ASN A 74 9.89 10.04 -9.14
N LYS A 75 10.73 10.39 -10.11
CA LYS A 75 11.82 9.53 -10.59
C LYS A 75 12.84 9.13 -9.52
N LYS A 76 13.03 9.92 -8.45
CA LYS A 76 13.91 9.52 -7.34
C LYS A 76 13.35 8.34 -6.56
N ILE A 77 12.03 8.28 -6.42
CA ILE A 77 11.33 7.21 -5.71
C ILE A 77 11.15 5.99 -6.63
N ALA A 78 10.72 6.21 -7.88
CA ALA A 78 10.56 5.14 -8.85
C ALA A 78 11.86 4.36 -9.13
N ASN A 79 13.02 5.04 -9.06
CA ASN A 79 14.33 4.44 -9.23
C ASN A 79 15.02 4.07 -7.90
N ALA A 80 14.30 4.12 -6.78
CA ALA A 80 14.84 3.69 -5.50
C ALA A 80 15.14 2.18 -5.51
N THR A 81 15.91 1.71 -4.52
CA THR A 81 16.25 0.27 -4.46
C THR A 81 15.02 -0.56 -4.09
N HIS A 82 14.22 -0.07 -3.14
CA HIS A 82 13.00 -0.73 -2.68
C HIS A 82 11.96 0.32 -2.29
N ASN A 83 10.69 0.05 -2.58
CA ASN A 83 9.50 0.80 -2.20
C ASN A 83 8.50 -0.15 -1.52
N MET A 84 8.85 -0.62 -0.33
CA MET A 84 8.00 -1.52 0.42
C MET A 84 6.77 -0.77 0.97
N PHE A 85 5.61 -1.42 1.00
CA PHE A 85 4.41 -0.78 1.52
C PHE A 85 3.49 -1.75 2.26
N ALA A 86 2.62 -1.17 3.08
CA ALA A 86 1.46 -1.83 3.63
C ALA A 86 0.31 -0.85 3.76
N TYR A 87 -0.91 -1.36 3.61
CA TYR A 87 -2.12 -0.59 3.89
C TYR A 87 -3.11 -1.41 4.69
N ARG A 88 -3.99 -0.71 5.39
CA ARG A 88 -5.24 -1.26 5.92
C ARG A 88 -6.31 -0.18 5.97
N PHE A 89 -7.51 -0.52 5.51
CA PHE A 89 -8.66 0.36 5.57
C PHE A 89 -9.95 -0.41 5.83
N TYR A 90 -10.97 0.31 6.29
CA TYR A 90 -12.27 -0.21 6.67
C TYR A 90 -13.31 0.34 5.70
N PRO A 91 -13.77 -0.48 4.74
CA PRO A 91 -14.85 -0.07 3.84
C PRO A 91 -16.09 0.34 4.64
N GLU A 92 -16.76 1.40 4.20
CA GLU A 92 -17.95 1.90 4.86
C GLU A 92 -19.04 0.82 4.92
N GLY A 93 -19.65 0.63 6.10
CA GLY A 93 -20.66 -0.39 6.33
C GLY A 93 -20.14 -1.83 6.44
N SER A 94 -18.82 -2.06 6.39
CA SER A 94 -18.21 -3.38 6.57
C SER A 94 -17.46 -3.47 7.90
N SER A 95 -17.60 -4.60 8.59
CA SER A 95 -16.75 -4.96 9.74
C SER A 95 -15.41 -5.57 9.31
N ASN A 96 -15.27 -5.95 8.04
CA ASN A 96 -14.06 -6.57 7.51
C ASN A 96 -13.02 -5.50 7.16
N VAL A 97 -11.78 -5.74 7.57
CA VAL A 97 -10.62 -4.94 7.16
C VAL A 97 -10.13 -5.41 5.79
N ASN A 98 -9.87 -4.48 4.88
CA ASN A 98 -9.07 -4.75 3.69
C ASN A 98 -7.64 -4.31 3.98
N GLN A 99 -6.67 -5.20 3.81
CA GLN A 99 -5.27 -4.97 4.10
C GLN A 99 -4.37 -5.86 3.24
N ASN A 100 -3.25 -5.31 2.80
CA ASN A 100 -2.24 -6.03 2.05
C ASN A 100 -0.86 -5.35 2.22
N CYS A 101 0.20 -6.01 1.75
CA CYS A 101 1.57 -5.50 1.78
C CYS A 101 2.41 -6.02 0.63
N GLU A 102 3.48 -5.28 0.31
CA GLU A 102 4.47 -5.63 -0.71
C GLU A 102 5.88 -5.33 -0.17
N ASP A 103 6.81 -6.25 -0.41
CA ASP A 103 8.20 -6.17 0.03
C ASP A 103 9.07 -5.38 -0.98
N ASP A 104 8.70 -5.37 -2.26
CA ASP A 104 9.49 -4.79 -3.37
C ASP A 104 10.97 -5.22 -3.35
N GLY A 105 11.22 -6.52 -3.15
CA GLY A 105 12.55 -7.10 -3.05
C GLY A 105 13.25 -6.93 -1.69
N GLU A 106 12.72 -6.11 -0.78
CA GLU A 106 13.17 -6.06 0.61
C GLU A 106 12.47 -7.15 1.44
N ILE A 107 12.91 -8.39 1.27
CA ILE A 107 12.27 -9.60 1.82
C ILE A 107 11.87 -9.41 3.31
N HIS A 108 10.60 -9.68 3.60
CA HIS A 108 9.89 -9.54 4.88
C HIS A 108 9.56 -8.12 5.34
N ALA A 109 9.88 -7.07 4.60
CA ALA A 109 9.64 -5.70 5.04
C ALA A 109 8.17 -5.30 5.03
N GLY A 110 7.42 -5.62 3.97
CA GLY A 110 6.00 -5.34 3.82
C GLY A 110 5.17 -6.04 4.88
N SER A 111 5.39 -7.34 5.11
CA SER A 111 4.68 -8.08 6.17
C SER A 111 4.95 -7.53 7.58
N ARG A 112 6.19 -7.12 7.87
CA ARG A 112 6.54 -6.45 9.14
C ARG A 112 5.88 -5.08 9.26
N LEU A 113 5.82 -4.33 8.16
CA LEU A 113 5.17 -3.03 8.11
C LEU A 113 3.66 -3.16 8.31
N LEU A 114 3.00 -4.15 7.70
CA LEU A 114 1.59 -4.45 7.93
C LEU A 114 1.34 -4.82 9.40
N HIS A 115 2.18 -5.70 9.96
CA HIS A 115 2.09 -6.05 11.36
C HIS A 115 2.24 -4.83 12.28
N LEU A 116 3.13 -3.89 11.94
CA LEU A 116 3.26 -2.62 12.65
C LEU A 116 1.95 -1.82 12.62
N LEU A 117 1.29 -1.69 11.46
CA LEU A 117 0.00 -0.99 11.37
C LEU A 117 -1.08 -1.66 12.22
N GLN A 118 -1.07 -3.00 12.30
CA GLN A 118 -2.02 -3.77 13.10
C GLN A 118 -1.82 -3.56 14.61
N ILE A 119 -0.58 -3.69 15.11
CA ILE A 119 -0.32 -3.56 16.56
C ILE A 119 -0.52 -2.13 17.06
N LEU A 120 -0.41 -1.13 16.18
CA LEU A 120 -0.66 0.27 16.50
C LEU A 120 -2.10 0.69 16.24
N ASP A 121 -2.93 -0.22 15.76
CA ASP A 121 -4.29 0.03 15.28
C ASP A 121 -4.42 1.24 14.34
N ALA A 122 -3.42 1.47 13.46
CA ALA A 122 -3.45 2.55 12.47
C ALA A 122 -4.41 2.19 11.32
N LYS A 123 -5.59 2.83 11.26
CA LYS A 123 -6.67 2.53 10.30
C LYS A 123 -6.65 3.49 9.11
N ASP A 124 -7.27 3.08 8.01
CA ASP A 124 -7.52 3.90 6.82
C ASP A 124 -6.26 4.60 6.28
N VAL A 125 -5.18 3.82 6.21
CA VAL A 125 -3.85 4.33 5.91
C VAL A 125 -3.08 3.40 4.99
N LEU A 126 -2.36 4.00 4.04
CA LEU A 126 -1.27 3.41 3.28
C LEU A 126 0.03 4.03 3.78
N VAL A 127 1.02 3.20 4.09
CA VAL A 127 2.39 3.62 4.36
C VAL A 127 3.30 2.94 3.35
N VAL A 128 4.07 3.75 2.62
CA VAL A 128 5.18 3.32 1.78
C VAL A 128 6.46 3.74 2.47
N VAL A 129 7.46 2.88 2.52
CA VAL A 129 8.83 3.28 2.89
C VAL A 129 9.68 3.10 1.65
N THR A 130 10.36 4.16 1.25
CA THR A 130 11.31 4.13 0.15
C THR A 130 12.72 4.00 0.71
N ARG A 131 13.45 3.00 0.25
CA ARG A 131 14.85 2.76 0.62
C ARG A 131 15.77 2.97 -0.58
N TRP A 132 16.80 3.79 -0.38
CA TRP A 132 17.96 3.86 -1.27
C TRP A 132 19.13 3.09 -0.62
N TYR A 133 19.61 2.04 -1.29
CA TYR A 133 20.72 1.21 -0.80
C TYR A 133 22.07 1.92 -0.96
N GLY A 134 22.82 1.99 0.14
CA GLY A 134 24.10 2.69 0.20
C GLY A 134 25.34 1.88 -0.16
N GLY A 135 25.17 0.62 -0.60
CA GLY A 135 26.29 -0.30 -0.86
C GLY A 135 26.79 -1.08 0.37
N ILE A 136 26.20 -0.87 1.55
CA ILE A 136 26.57 -1.57 2.80
C ILE A 136 25.38 -2.37 3.33
N LEU A 137 25.56 -3.68 3.50
CA LEU A 137 24.53 -4.55 4.06
C LEU A 137 24.28 -4.20 5.53
N LEU A 138 23.05 -3.78 5.85
CA LEU A 138 22.66 -3.45 7.22
C LEU A 138 22.23 -4.67 8.04
N GLY A 139 22.02 -5.82 7.39
CA GLY A 139 21.47 -7.00 8.04
C GLY A 139 20.10 -6.68 8.68
N PRO A 140 19.81 -7.17 9.90
CA PRO A 140 18.55 -6.92 10.59
C PRO A 140 18.26 -5.43 10.90
N ASP A 141 19.27 -4.56 10.96
CA ASP A 141 19.07 -3.16 11.35
C ASP A 141 18.19 -2.37 10.38
N ARG A 142 18.16 -2.75 9.10
CA ARG A 142 17.26 -2.13 8.12
C ARG A 142 15.80 -2.17 8.55
N PHE A 143 15.37 -3.25 9.21
CA PHE A 143 13.99 -3.38 9.69
C PHE A 143 13.71 -2.43 10.85
N LYS A 144 14.71 -2.11 11.67
CA LYS A 144 14.58 -1.08 12.72
C LYS A 144 14.33 0.28 12.06
N HIS A 145 15.09 0.62 11.01
CA HIS A 145 14.93 1.89 10.30
C HIS A 145 13.59 1.99 9.55
N ILE A 146 13.17 0.93 8.87
CA ILE A 146 11.86 0.86 8.19
C ILE A 146 10.72 1.08 9.19
N ASN A 147 10.73 0.35 10.31
CA ASN A 147 9.70 0.48 11.33
C ASN A 147 9.72 1.85 12.02
N ASN A 148 10.90 2.41 12.27
CA ASN A 148 11.04 3.72 12.89
C ASN A 148 10.54 4.82 11.96
N ALA A 149 10.89 4.78 10.68
CA ALA A 149 10.40 5.73 9.67
C ALA A 149 8.86 5.69 9.59
N ALA A 150 8.28 4.50 9.48
CA ALA A 150 6.83 4.33 9.44
C ALA A 150 6.15 4.84 10.72
N ARG A 151 6.70 4.53 11.90
CA ARG A 151 6.17 5.01 13.18
C ARG A 151 6.21 6.54 13.27
N GLN A 152 7.32 7.16 12.89
CA GLN A 152 7.47 8.61 12.95
C GLN A 152 6.43 9.33 12.11
N ILE A 153 6.17 8.87 10.87
CA ILE A 153 5.16 9.49 10.02
C ILE A 153 3.72 9.27 10.52
N LEU A 154 3.45 8.10 11.13
CA LEU A 154 2.15 7.83 11.74
C LEU A 154 1.88 8.75 12.93
N VAL A 155 2.90 9.00 13.78
CA VAL A 155 2.79 9.96 14.89
C VAL A 155 2.57 11.37 14.33
N SER A 156 3.40 11.81 13.38
CA SER A 156 3.34 13.18 12.87
C SER A 156 2.03 13.50 12.14
N CYS A 157 1.40 12.49 11.55
CA CYS A 157 0.09 12.60 10.90
C CYS A 157 -1.09 12.30 11.85
N GLY A 158 -0.85 12.02 13.13
CA GLY A 158 -1.89 11.83 14.14
C GLY A 158 -2.62 10.48 14.08
N TYR A 159 -2.06 9.47 13.42
CA TYR A 159 -2.65 8.12 13.38
C TYR A 159 -2.42 7.33 14.67
N ILE A 160 -1.38 7.67 15.43
CA ILE A 160 -0.99 6.98 16.66
C ILE A 160 -0.48 8.00 17.69
N CYS A 161 -0.75 7.76 18.98
CA CYS A 161 -0.23 8.59 20.07
C CYS A 161 1.12 8.04 20.58
N THR A 162 2.05 8.91 20.95
CA THR A 162 3.25 8.52 21.71
C THR A 162 2.87 8.29 23.17
N GLN A 163 3.51 7.33 23.84
CA GLN A 163 3.18 7.00 25.24
C GLN A 163 3.59 8.07 26.26
N ASP A 164 4.17 9.18 25.81
CA ASP A 164 4.65 10.27 26.67
C ASP A 164 3.55 11.27 27.08
N ASP A 165 2.33 11.17 26.52
CA ASP A 165 1.21 12.07 26.83
C ASP A 165 0.32 11.59 28.01
N LYS A 166 0.65 10.47 28.66
CA LYS A 166 -0.12 9.93 29.81
C LYS A 166 0.40 10.37 31.19
N GLY A 167 1.17 11.46 31.27
CA GLY A 167 1.86 11.84 32.50
C GLY A 167 2.05 13.35 32.71
N LYS A 168 1.09 14.19 32.34
CA LYS A 168 1.12 15.62 32.68
C LYS A 168 -0.18 16.11 33.28
#